data_AF-A0A1G1H563-F1
#
_entry.id   AF-A0A1G1H563-F1
#
_cell.length_a   1.000
_cell.length_b   1.000
_cell.length_c   1.000
_cell.angle_alpha   90.00
_cell.angle_beta   90.00
_cell.angle_gamma   90.00
#
_symmetry.space_group_name_H-M   'P 1'
#
loop_
_entity.id
_entity.type
_entity.pdbx_description
1 polymer ?
#
loop_
_entity_poly.entity_id
_entity_poly.type
_entity_poly.pdbx_seq_one_letter_code
_entity_poly.pdbx_strand_id
1 'polypeptide(L)' 'MSNGKDRIGREEVLALLPKTRNTLRPEDQTQLSLDEIERLHIQRVLDASGGNKTQAAKTLDVDYKTLLAKLKKYGPAT' A
#
# COMPACT_ATOMS: atom_id res chain seq x y z
N MET A 1 7.99 41.77 -24.83
CA MET A 1 6.78 40.94 -24.61
C MET A 1 7.22 39.59 -24.07
N SER A 2 7.55 39.52 -22.78
CA SER A 2 8.02 38.27 -22.16
C SER A 2 6.84 37.66 -21.41
N ASN A 3 6.14 36.76 -22.08
CA ASN A 3 5.00 36.05 -21.50
C ASN A 3 5.50 35.16 -20.36
N GLY A 4 4.92 35.33 -19.17
CA GLY A 4 5.25 34.56 -17.96
C GLY A 4 4.85 33.09 -18.07
N LYS A 5 5.54 32.35 -18.93
CA LYS A 5 5.34 30.92 -19.22
C LYS A 5 6.19 30.02 -18.33
N ASP A 6 6.66 30.56 -17.20
CA ASP A 6 7.52 29.87 -16.22
C ASP A 6 6.77 29.51 -14.93
N ARG A 7 5.46 29.77 -14.87
CA ARG A 7 4.62 29.45 -13.71
C ARG A 7 3.87 28.16 -14.00
N ILE A 8 4.40 27.03 -13.51
CA ILE A 8 3.66 25.76 -13.54
C ILE A 8 2.32 26.01 -12.82
N GLY A 9 1.22 25.85 -13.55
CA GLY A 9 -0.12 26.00 -13.00
C GLY A 9 -0.41 24.88 -12.00
N ARG A 10 -1.22 25.15 -10.97
CA ARG A 10 -1.64 24.12 -10.00
C ARG A 10 -2.23 22.88 -10.70
N GLU A 11 -2.94 23.10 -11.81
CA GLU A 11 -3.51 22.05 -12.66
C GLU A 11 -2.44 21.18 -13.35
N GLU A 12 -1.36 21.78 -13.87
CA GLU A 12 -0.24 21.05 -14.47
C GLU A 12 0.53 20.25 -13.43
N VAL A 13 0.72 20.80 -12.23
CA VAL A 13 1.31 20.06 -11.11
C VAL A 13 0.44 18.85 -10.76
N LEU A 14 -0.87 19.04 -10.61
CA LEU A 14 -1.81 17.95 -10.26
C LEU A 14 -1.87 16.86 -11.33
N ALA A 15 -1.78 17.22 -12.61
CA ALA A 15 -1.80 16.27 -13.72
C ALA A 15 -0.53 15.41 -13.81
N LEU A 16 0.61 15.93 -13.35
CA LEU A 16 1.91 15.25 -13.41
C LEU A 16 2.30 14.56 -12.09
N LEU A 17 1.59 14.84 -11.00
CA LEU A 17 1.80 14.13 -9.75
C LEU A 17 1.56 12.63 -10.00
N PRO A 18 2.51 11.75 -9.63
CA PRO A 18 2.22 10.33 -9.61
C PRO A 18 1.00 10.15 -8.71
N LYS A 19 -0.09 9.57 -9.24
CA LYS A 19 -1.26 9.23 -8.43
C LYS A 19 -0.73 8.43 -7.25
N THR A 20 -0.65 9.08 -6.10
CA THR A 20 0.07 8.57 -4.95
C THR A 20 -0.39 7.15 -4.73
N ARG A 21 0.57 6.19 -4.74
CA ARG A 21 0.31 4.78 -4.48
C ARG A 21 -0.60 4.73 -3.26
N ASN A 22 -1.85 4.33 -3.46
CA ASN A 22 -2.97 4.52 -2.54
C ASN A 22 -2.57 4.23 -1.08
N THR A 23 -2.14 5.27 -0.36
CA THR A 23 -2.02 5.24 1.09
C THR A 23 -3.42 5.52 1.58
N LEU A 24 -4.19 4.46 1.87
CA LEU A 24 -5.47 4.58 2.55
C LEU A 24 -5.30 5.60 3.66
N ARG A 25 -6.05 6.70 3.59
CA ARG A 25 -5.93 7.75 4.59
C ARG A 25 -6.27 7.12 5.94
N PRO A 26 -5.69 7.59 7.05
CA PRO A 26 -5.96 7.00 8.36
C PRO A 26 -7.46 6.83 8.65
N GLU A 27 -8.28 7.79 8.23
CA GLU A 27 -9.74 7.75 8.30
C GLU A 27 -10.37 6.60 7.49
N ASP A 28 -9.81 6.25 6.33
CA ASP A 28 -10.29 5.13 5.50
C ASP A 28 -9.98 3.78 6.18
N GLN A 29 -8.94 3.72 7.03
CA GLN A 29 -8.60 2.50 7.79
C GLN A 29 -9.58 2.24 8.95
N THR A 30 -10.13 3.29 9.55
CA THR A 30 -11.13 3.14 10.62
C THR A 30 -12.48 2.57 10.13
N GLN A 31 -12.68 2.53 8.82
CA GLN A 31 -13.87 1.97 8.18
C GLN A 31 -13.68 0.51 7.76
N LEU A 32 -12.45 -0.02 7.85
CA LEU A 32 -12.13 -1.40 7.49
C LEU A 32 -12.25 -2.32 8.69
N SER A 33 -12.60 -3.57 8.45
CA SER A 33 -12.49 -4.60 9.48
C SER A 33 -11.03 -4.89 9.83
N LEU A 34 -10.79 -5.46 11.01
CA LEU A 34 -9.46 -5.94 11.40
C LEU A 34 -8.88 -6.93 10.38
N ASP A 35 -9.75 -7.72 9.74
CA ASP A 35 -9.38 -8.72 8.75
C ASP A 35 -8.85 -8.06 7.47
N GLU A 36 -9.50 -6.99 7.01
CA GLU A 36 -9.05 -6.20 5.86
C GLU A 36 -7.76 -5.42 6.15
N ILE A 37 -7.64 -4.83 7.35
CA ILE A 37 -6.41 -4.16 7.78
C ILE A 37 -5.25 -5.15 7.80
N GLU A 38 -5.46 -6.33 8.39
CA GLU A 38 -4.45 -7.39 8.44
C GLU A 38 -4.04 -7.82 7.02
N ARG A 39 -5.00 -8.08 6.14
CA ARG A 39 -4.75 -8.45 4.74
C ARG A 39 -3.92 -7.40 4.01
N LEU A 40 -4.29 -6.13 4.12
CA LEU A 40 -3.58 -5.02 3.48
C LEU A 40 -2.17 -4.86 4.03
N HIS A 41 -2.01 -5.01 5.35
CA HIS A 41 -0.70 -4.93 5.99
C HIS A 41 0.22 -6.06 5.53
N ILE A 42 -0.28 -7.29 5.48
CA ILE A 42 0.46 -8.45 4.95
C ILE A 42 0.91 -8.20 3.51
N GLN A 43 0.05 -7.68 2.65
CA GLN A 43 0.39 -7.39 1.26
C GLN A 43 1.50 -6.34 1.15
N ARG A 44 1.38 -5.23 1.90
CA ARG A 44 2.40 -4.17 1.90
C ARG A 44 3.77 -4.67 2.37
N VAL A 45 3.79 -5.50 3.41
CA VAL A 45 5.04 -6.07 3.92
C VAL A 45 5.64 -7.06 2.93
N LEU A 46 4.82 -7.87 2.25
CA LEU A 46 5.29 -8.74 1.18
C LEU A 46 5.91 -7.95 0.02
N ASP A 47 5.23 -6.89 -0.42
CA ASP A 47 5.73 -6.03 -1.50
C ASP A 47 7.05 -5.35 -1.11
N ALA A 48 7.13 -4.82 0.11
CA ALA A 48 8.34 -4.22 0.66
C ALA A 48 9.49 -5.24 0.82
N SER A 49 9.15 -6.51 1.08
CA SER A 49 10.11 -7.62 1.19
C SER A 49 10.46 -8.25 -0.17
N GLY A 50 9.98 -7.71 -1.29
CA GLY A 50 10.19 -8.29 -2.62
C GLY A 50 9.61 -9.71 -2.77
N GLY A 51 8.54 -10.03 -2.06
CA GLY A 51 7.91 -11.36 -2.05
C GLY A 51 8.59 -12.39 -1.14
N ASN A 52 9.64 -12.02 -0.41
CA ASN A 52 10.32 -12.88 0.54
C ASN A 52 9.44 -13.12 1.78
N LYS A 53 8.77 -14.26 1.82
CA LYS A 53 7.83 -14.65 2.88
C LYS A 53 8.50 -14.81 4.25
N THR A 54 9.77 -15.24 4.29
CA THR A 54 10.51 -15.37 5.55
C THR A 54 10.83 -14.01 6.14
N GLN A 55 11.24 -13.04 5.31
CA GLN A 55 11.46 -11.67 5.76
C GLN A 55 10.15 -11.00 6.14
N ALA A 56 9.08 -11.19 5.35
CA ALA A 56 7.77 -10.65 5.66
C ALA A 56 7.23 -11.17 7.00
N ALA A 57 7.38 -12.47 7.29
CA ALA A 57 6.98 -13.05 8.57
C ALA A 57 7.73 -12.43 9.76
N LYS A 58 9.03 -12.19 9.62
CA LYS A 58 9.85 -11.49 10.63
C LYS A 58 9.37 -10.06 10.86
N THR A 59 9.09 -9.32 9.78
CA THR A 59 8.61 -7.94 9.88
C THR A 59 7.23 -7.84 10.52
N LEU A 60 6.35 -8.82 10.24
CA LEU A 60 5.01 -8.92 10.82
C LEU A 60 5.01 -9.48 12.25
N ASP A 61 6.17 -9.93 12.76
CA ASP A 61 6.32 -10.62 14.04
C ASP A 61 5.38 -11.83 14.20
N VAL A 62 5.33 -12.67 13.16
CA VAL A 62 4.54 -13.91 13.15
C VAL A 62 5.38 -15.08 12.65
N ASP A 63 4.99 -16.29 13.05
CA ASP A 63 5.55 -17.50 12.47
C ASP A 63 5.28 -17.60 10.97
N TYR A 64 6.24 -18.19 10.25
CA TYR A 64 6.12 -18.46 8.82
C TYR A 64 4.85 -19.27 8.48
N LYS A 65 4.49 -20.26 9.31
CA LYS A 65 3.27 -21.06 9.13
C LYS A 65 2.00 -20.22 9.30
N THR A 66 2.02 -19.28 10.23
CA THR A 66 0.90 -18.34 10.48
C THR A 66 0.73 -17.41 9.29
N LEU A 67 1.83 -16.86 8.75
CA LEU A 67 1.77 -16.07 7.52
C LEU A 67 1.18 -16.90 6.36
N LEU A 68 1.62 -18.14 6.16
CA LEU A 68 1.08 -19.00 5.10
C LEU A 68 -0.42 -19.28 5.28
N ALA A 69 -0.88 -19.52 6.51
CA ALA A 69 -2.30 -19.71 6.80
C ALA A 69 -3.12 -18.45 6.50
N LYS A 70 -2.61 -17.27 6.89
CA LYS A 70 -3.23 -15.97 6.59
C LYS A 70 -3.29 -15.73 5.07
N LEU A 71 -2.22 -16.01 4.33
CA LEU A 71 -2.21 -15.88 2.87
C LEU A 71 -3.24 -16.81 2.19
N LYS A 72 -3.41 -18.04 2.70
CA LYS A 72 -4.47 -18.94 2.21
C LYS A 72 -5.87 -18.44 2.55
N LYS A 73 -6.06 -17.89 3.75
CA LYS A 73 -7.33 -17.31 4.19
C LYS A 73 -7.72 -16.11 3.33
N TYR A 74 -6.76 -15.25 2.99
CA TYR A 74 -7.01 -14.01 2.27
C TYR A 74 -7.12 -14.17 0.76
N GLY A 75 -6.45 -15.17 0.18
CA GLY A 75 -6.51 -15.49 -1.24
C GLY A 75 -6.11 -14.33 -2.18
N PRO A 76 -5.92 -14.59 -3.48
CA PRO A 76 -6.03 -13.51 -4.45
C PRO A 76 -7.48 -13.01 -4.40
N ALA A 77 -7.71 -11.71 -4.21
CA ALA A 77 -9.03 -11.16 -4.54
C ALA A 77 -9.21 -11.40 -6.04
N THR A 78 -10.07 -12.35 -6.38
CA THR A 78 -10.69 -12.47 -7.69
C THR A 78 -11.59 -11.26 -7.92
#